data_AF-A0A1Q1G8D5-F1
#
_entry.id   AF-A0A1Q1G8D5-F1
#
_cell.length_a   1.000
_cell.length_b   1.000
_cell.length_c   1.000
_cell.angle_alpha   90.00
_cell.angle_beta   90.00
_cell.angle_gamma   90.00
#
_symmetry.space_group_name_H-M   'P 1'
#
loop_
_entity.id
_entity.type
_entity.pdbx_description
1 polymer ?
#
loop_
_entity_poly.entity_id
_entity_poly.type
_entity_poly.pdbx_seq_one_letter_code
_entity_poly.pdbx_strand_id
1 'polypeptide(L)'
;VCSAVGILPLSLQYGFENMSKFLKGAWSIDDHFRSAPFENNLPVLLGLFSVWNVTFLDCPAMAILPYCQALQKLAPHIQQVSMESNGKSVSIEGVPLDFDAGEIDFGEPGTNGQHSFYQLIHQGRVVPCDF
;
A
#
# COMPACT_ATOMS: atom_id res chain seq x y z
N VAL A 1 -1.86 -13.31 1.71
CA VAL A 1 -0.94 -13.85 2.74
C VAL A 1 -1.65 -14.52 3.92
N CYS A 2 -2.81 -14.05 4.38
CA CYS A 2 -3.50 -14.59 5.57
C CYS A 2 -4.24 -15.92 5.39
N SER A 3 -4.29 -16.50 4.19
CA SER A 3 -4.80 -17.85 3.93
C SER A 3 -3.68 -18.90 4.05
N ALA A 4 -3.99 -20.18 3.80
CA ALA A 4 -3.00 -21.26 3.79
C ALA A 4 -1.78 -20.97 2.88
N VAL A 5 -1.95 -20.19 1.81
CA VAL A 5 -0.87 -19.78 0.89
C VAL A 5 0.30 -19.14 1.65
N GLY A 6 0.03 -18.27 2.62
CA GLY A 6 1.09 -17.65 3.43
C GLY A 6 1.23 -18.28 4.82
N ILE A 7 0.12 -18.66 5.46
CA ILE A 7 0.15 -19.18 6.83
C ILE A 7 0.89 -20.51 6.94
N LEU A 8 0.80 -21.41 5.95
CA LEU A 8 1.51 -22.68 5.98
C LEU A 8 3.04 -22.50 5.99
N PRO A 9 3.67 -21.88 4.96
CA PRO A 9 5.12 -21.74 4.93
C PRO A 9 5.67 -20.89 6.09
N LEU A 10 4.96 -19.82 6.48
CA LEU A 10 5.40 -18.97 7.59
C LEU A 10 5.28 -19.69 8.94
N SER A 11 4.28 -20.56 9.13
CA SER A 11 4.17 -21.35 10.36
C SER A 11 5.25 -22.43 10.45
N LEU A 12 5.66 -23.01 9.32
CA LEU A 12 6.80 -23.94 9.29
C LEU A 12 8.11 -23.25 9.68
N GLN A 13 8.30 -22.00 9.26
CA GLN A 13 9.52 -21.24 9.54
C GLN A 13 9.54 -20.62 10.94
N TYR A 14 8.41 -20.07 11.41
CA TYR A 14 8.34 -19.21 12.60
C TYR A 14 7.45 -19.76 13.71
N GLY A 15 6.81 -20.92 13.51
CA GLY A 15 5.85 -21.49 14.43
C GLY A 15 4.45 -20.88 14.31
N PHE A 16 3.42 -21.72 14.46
CA PHE A 16 2.03 -21.29 14.34
C PHE A 16 1.62 -20.26 15.40
N GLU A 17 2.21 -20.30 16.60
CA GLU A 17 1.92 -19.32 17.65
C GLU A 17 2.24 -17.88 17.22
N ASN A 18 3.34 -17.68 16.50
CA ASN A 18 3.69 -16.38 15.95
C ASN A 18 2.75 -15.98 14.82
N MET A 19 2.37 -16.94 13.95
CA MET A 19 1.41 -16.67 12.89
C MET A 19 0.00 -16.37 13.41
N SER A 20 -0.40 -16.96 14.54
CA SER A 20 -1.64 -16.62 15.23
C SER A 20 -1.64 -15.17 15.71
N LYS A 21 -0.51 -14.66 16.23
CA LYS A 21 -0.37 -13.24 16.60
C LYS A 21 -0.46 -12.33 15.39
N PHE A 22 0.19 -12.70 14.28
CA PHE A 22 0.09 -11.98 13.01
C PHE A 22 -1.37 -11.86 12.52
N LEU A 23 -2.11 -12.98 12.52
CA LEU A 23 -3.52 -13.01 12.12
C LEU A 23 -4.41 -12.16 13.04
N LYS A 24 -4.15 -12.16 14.36
CA LYS A 24 -4.85 -11.28 15.30
C LYS A 24 -4.58 -9.81 15.03
N GLY A 25 -3.36 -9.46 14.64
CA GLY A 25 -3.01 -8.10 14.21
C GLY A 25 -3.79 -7.67 12.96
N ALA A 26 -3.85 -8.54 11.94
CA ALA A 26 -4.65 -8.28 10.73
C ALA A 26 -6.13 -8.08 11.07
N TRP A 27 -6.70 -8.98 11.88
CA TRP A 27 -8.09 -8.88 12.33
C TRP A 27 -8.38 -7.59 13.12
N SER A 28 -7.42 -7.09 13.91
CA SER A 28 -7.59 -5.82 14.62
C SER A 28 -7.76 -4.64 13.67
N ILE A 29 -7.09 -4.65 12.51
CA ILE A 29 -7.26 -3.60 11.50
C ILE A 29 -8.56 -3.80 10.72
N ASP A 30 -8.95 -5.05 10.45
CA ASP A 30 -10.25 -5.35 9.84
C ASP A 30 -11.41 -4.84 10.70
N ASP A 31 -11.35 -5.05 12.02
CA ASP A 31 -12.37 -4.57 12.96
C ASP A 31 -12.41 -3.04 13.03
N HIS A 32 -11.23 -2.39 13.06
CA HIS A 32 -11.13 -0.93 12.97
C HIS A 32 -11.74 -0.40 11.68
N PHE A 33 -11.35 -0.97 10.54
CA PHE A 33 -11.86 -0.57 9.22
C PHE A 33 -13.38 -0.70 9.13
N ARG A 34 -13.94 -1.76 9.71
CA ARG A 34 -15.38 -2.02 9.69
C ARG A 34 -16.19 -1.12 10.62
N SER A 35 -15.63 -0.75 11.78
CA SER A 35 -16.40 -0.16 12.88
C SER A 35 -16.11 1.31 13.17
N ALA A 36 -14.91 1.81 12.85
CA ALA A 36 -14.54 3.18 13.11
C ALA A 36 -15.28 4.16 12.17
N PRO A 37 -15.75 5.32 12.66
CA PRO A 37 -16.32 6.36 11.81
C PRO A 37 -15.26 6.87 10.82
N PHE A 38 -15.66 7.25 9.62
CA PHE A 38 -14.75 7.52 8.49
C PHE A 38 -13.67 8.56 8.80
N GLU A 39 -14.01 9.60 9.55
CA GLU A 39 -13.09 10.66 9.98
C GLU A 39 -11.98 10.18 10.93
N ASN A 40 -12.12 8.98 11.51
CA ASN A 40 -11.11 8.34 12.38
C ASN A 40 -10.65 6.97 11.82
N ASN A 41 -11.03 6.64 10.59
CA ASN A 41 -10.80 5.33 10.00
C ASN A 41 -9.53 5.35 9.14
N LEU A 42 -8.47 4.67 9.60
CA LEU A 42 -7.13 4.79 9.03
C LEU A 42 -7.08 4.34 7.56
N PRO A 43 -7.56 3.13 7.18
CA PRO A 43 -7.59 2.75 5.77
C PRO A 43 -8.45 3.66 4.89
N VAL A 44 -9.58 4.17 5.40
CA VAL A 44 -10.44 5.10 4.63
C VAL A 44 -9.71 6.41 4.37
N LEU A 45 -9.10 7.02 5.39
CA LEU A 45 -8.35 8.26 5.23
C LEU A 45 -7.15 8.09 4.29
N LEU A 46 -6.39 7.00 4.41
CA LEU A 46 -5.28 6.70 3.51
C LEU A 46 -5.75 6.54 2.05
N GLY A 47 -6.86 5.81 1.83
CA GLY A 47 -7.46 5.68 0.50
C GLY A 47 -7.93 7.02 -0.07
N LEU A 48 -8.55 7.88 0.75
CA LEU A 48 -8.97 9.22 0.33
C LEU A 48 -7.77 10.12 -0.01
N PHE A 49 -6.65 10.01 0.72
CA PHE A 49 -5.43 10.75 0.38
C PHE A 49 -4.82 10.29 -0.94
N SER A 50 -4.81 8.98 -1.22
CA SER A 50 -4.40 8.45 -2.53
C SER A 50 -5.27 9.03 -3.65
N VAL A 51 -6.59 8.93 -3.54
CA VAL A 51 -7.52 9.49 -4.54
C VAL A 51 -7.34 11.00 -4.71
N TRP A 52 -7.15 11.73 -3.61
CA TRP A 52 -6.90 13.18 -3.66
C TRP A 52 -5.62 13.50 -4.45
N ASN A 53 -4.53 12.81 -4.14
CA ASN A 53 -3.25 13.05 -4.79
C ASN A 53 -3.27 12.66 -6.27
N VAL A 54 -3.82 11.49 -6.62
CA VAL A 54 -3.83 10.97 -7.99
C VAL A 54 -4.83 11.74 -8.85
N THR A 55 -6.10 11.80 -8.42
CA THR A 55 -7.20 12.30 -9.26
C THR A 55 -7.30 13.83 -9.25
N PHE A 56 -6.95 14.50 -8.16
CA PHE A 56 -7.13 15.95 -8.03
C PHE A 56 -5.83 16.75 -8.09
N LEU A 57 -4.70 16.18 -7.63
CA LEU A 57 -3.39 16.84 -7.67
C LEU A 57 -2.47 16.34 -8.80
N ASP A 58 -2.96 15.43 -9.65
CA ASP A 58 -2.23 14.88 -10.80
C ASP A 58 -0.85 14.32 -10.40
N CYS A 59 -0.81 13.60 -9.27
CA CYS A 59 0.37 12.90 -8.77
C CYS A 59 0.22 11.39 -9.04
N PRO A 60 0.66 10.89 -10.21
CA PRO A 60 0.34 9.52 -10.65
C PRO A 60 1.21 8.43 -10.00
N ALA A 61 2.17 8.81 -9.14
CA ALA A 61 3.09 7.87 -8.50
C ALA A 61 3.12 8.09 -6.99
N MET A 62 3.28 7.00 -6.24
CA MET A 62 3.44 7.01 -4.80
C MET A 62 4.69 6.21 -4.39
N ALA A 63 5.43 6.76 -3.43
CA ALA A 63 6.64 6.16 -2.91
C ALA A 63 6.39 5.53 -1.52
N ILE A 64 6.68 4.23 -1.40
CA ILE A 64 6.56 3.46 -0.14
C ILE A 64 7.97 3.30 0.45
N LEU A 65 8.26 3.99 1.54
CA LEU A 65 9.62 4.27 2.01
C LEU A 65 9.85 3.80 3.44
N PRO A 66 9.70 2.49 3.75
CA PRO A 66 9.79 2.01 5.12
C PRO A 66 11.20 2.22 5.68
N TYR A 67 11.33 2.90 6.81
CA TYR A 67 12.63 3.07 7.51
C TYR A 67 13.03 1.82 8.31
N CYS A 68 12.96 0.66 7.65
CA CYS A 68 13.27 -0.63 8.22
C CYS A 68 13.68 -1.63 7.13
N GLN A 69 14.93 -2.10 7.15
CA GLN A 69 15.43 -3.06 6.16
C GLN A 69 14.66 -4.39 6.16
N ALA A 70 14.07 -4.79 7.30
CA ALA A 70 13.23 -5.99 7.36
C ALA A 70 11.99 -5.89 6.44
N LEU A 71 11.58 -4.67 6.07
CA LEU A 71 10.45 -4.39 5.17
C LEU A 71 10.89 -4.20 3.71
N GLN A 72 12.09 -4.63 3.31
CA GLN A 72 12.57 -4.53 1.91
C GLN A 72 11.69 -5.21 0.85
N LYS A 73 10.76 -6.09 1.26
CA LYS A 73 9.79 -6.73 0.35
C LYS A 73 8.37 -6.18 0.50
N LEU A 74 8.18 -5.13 1.30
CA LEU A 74 6.87 -4.49 1.48
C LEU A 74 6.44 -3.77 0.21
N ALA A 75 7.26 -2.87 -0.35
CA ALA A 75 6.90 -2.13 -1.56
C ALA A 75 6.56 -3.07 -2.74
N PRO A 76 7.35 -4.12 -3.05
CA PRO A 76 6.97 -5.11 -4.06
C PRO A 76 5.65 -5.84 -3.77
N HIS A 77 5.31 -6.08 -2.51
CA HIS A 77 4.03 -6.69 -2.15
C HIS A 77 2.86 -5.72 -2.39
N ILE A 78 3.01 -4.46 -1.98
CA ILE A 78 1.98 -3.43 -2.15
C ILE A 78 1.78 -3.09 -3.63
N GLN A 79 2.84 -3.08 -4.44
CA GLN A 79 2.75 -2.92 -5.90
C GLN A 79 1.70 -3.84 -6.51
N GLN A 80 1.73 -5.13 -6.17
CA GLN A 80 0.71 -6.06 -6.66
C GLN A 80 -0.67 -5.72 -6.09
N VAL A 81 -0.77 -5.53 -4.76
CA VAL A 81 -2.05 -5.28 -4.09
C VAL A 81 -2.77 -4.05 -4.66
N SER A 82 -2.05 -2.97 -4.92
CA SER A 82 -2.62 -1.71 -5.41
C SER A 82 -2.78 -1.72 -6.92
N MET A 83 -1.69 -1.93 -7.67
CA MET A 83 -1.68 -1.73 -9.11
C MET A 83 -2.52 -2.80 -9.85
N GLU A 84 -2.53 -4.05 -9.39
CA GLU A 84 -3.37 -5.11 -10.00
C GLU A 84 -4.86 -4.92 -9.64
N SER A 85 -5.16 -4.39 -8.45
CA SER A 85 -6.54 -4.13 -8.04
C SER A 85 -7.12 -2.89 -8.72
N ASN A 86 -6.38 -1.80 -8.78
CA ASN A 86 -6.91 -0.47 -9.13
C ASN A 86 -6.48 0.04 -10.51
N GLY A 87 -5.46 -0.57 -11.14
CA GLY A 87 -5.03 -0.24 -12.51
C GLY A 87 -6.04 -0.71 -13.55
N LYS A 88 -7.20 -0.06 -13.62
CA LYS A 88 -8.37 -0.45 -14.42
C LYS A 88 -8.85 0.72 -15.27
N SER A 89 -9.48 0.41 -16.40
CA SER A 89 -10.02 1.40 -17.35
C SER A 89 -11.54 1.32 -17.49
N VAL A 90 -12.21 0.47 -16.70
CA VAL A 90 -13.65 0.22 -16.78
C VAL A 90 -14.21 0.13 -15.35
N SER A 91 -15.34 0.81 -15.12
CA SER A 91 -16.09 0.80 -13.86
C SER A 91 -16.76 -0.56 -13.58
N ILE A 92 -17.30 -0.72 -12.36
CA ILE A 92 -18.01 -1.95 -11.97
C ILE A 92 -19.31 -2.15 -12.77
N GLU A 93 -19.89 -1.08 -13.31
CA GLU A 93 -21.04 -1.12 -14.22
C GLU A 93 -20.65 -1.46 -15.67
N GLY A 94 -19.35 -1.64 -15.97
CA GLY A 94 -18.87 -1.94 -17.32
C GLY A 94 -18.71 -0.72 -18.23
N VAL A 95 -18.75 0.49 -17.68
CA VAL A 95 -18.58 1.75 -18.43
C VAL A 95 -17.09 2.15 -18.44
N PRO A 96 -16.50 2.47 -19.61
CA PRO A 96 -15.14 3.00 -19.69
C PRO A 96 -14.96 4.26 -18.84
N LEU A 97 -13.83 4.38 -18.14
CA LEU A 97 -13.48 5.56 -17.35
C LEU A 97 -12.96 6.68 -18.26
N ASP A 98 -13.28 7.93 -17.92
CA ASP A 98 -12.79 9.15 -18.57
C ASP A 98 -11.56 9.77 -17.87
N PHE A 99 -11.05 9.10 -16.83
CA PHE A 99 -9.86 9.45 -16.08
C PHE A 99 -8.97 8.22 -15.84
N ASP A 100 -7.70 8.45 -15.53
CA ASP A 100 -6.76 7.39 -15.15
C ASP A 100 -7.03 6.93 -13.70
N ALA A 101 -7.09 5.61 -13.50
CA ALA A 101 -7.30 5.00 -12.19
C ALA A 101 -6.05 4.25 -11.70
N GLY A 102 -5.81 4.34 -10.39
CA GLY A 102 -4.68 3.73 -9.73
C GLY A 102 -3.38 4.50 -9.93
N GLU A 103 -2.55 4.48 -8.90
CA GLU A 103 -1.21 5.03 -8.86
C GLU A 103 -0.15 4.00 -9.28
N ILE A 104 1.02 4.52 -9.65
CA ILE A 104 2.24 3.73 -9.83
C ILE A 104 2.98 3.67 -8.50
N ASP A 105 2.97 2.51 -7.86
CA ASP A 105 3.69 2.29 -6.61
C ASP A 105 5.16 1.89 -6.84
N PHE A 106 6.07 2.52 -6.11
CA PHE A 106 7.47 2.12 -6.06
C PHE A 106 8.08 2.41 -4.69
N GLY A 107 9.27 1.89 -4.41
CA GLY A 107 9.92 2.19 -3.15
C GLY A 107 11.09 1.28 -2.81
N GLU A 108 11.89 1.74 -1.86
CA GLU A 108 13.02 1.04 -1.25
C GLU A 108 13.07 1.44 0.23
N PRO A 109 13.59 0.58 1.12
CA PRO A 109 13.79 0.96 2.51
C PRO A 109 14.67 2.21 2.68
N GLY A 110 14.34 3.00 3.69
CA GLY A 110 15.24 4.04 4.19
C GLY A 110 16.45 3.42 4.91
N THR A 111 17.67 3.92 4.74
CA THR A 111 18.09 5.11 3.98
C THR A 111 18.49 4.84 2.53
N ASN A 112 18.39 3.62 2.03
CA ASN A 112 18.84 3.26 0.67
C ASN A 112 18.18 4.14 -0.41
N GLY A 113 16.87 4.37 -0.32
CA GLY A 113 16.13 5.24 -1.24
C GLY A 113 16.64 6.69 -1.26
N GLN A 114 17.15 7.19 -0.13
CA GLN A 114 17.71 8.55 -0.01
C GLN A 114 18.91 8.77 -0.92
N HIS A 115 19.66 7.71 -1.19
CA HIS A 115 20.85 7.73 -2.04
C HIS A 115 20.60 7.23 -3.48
N SER A 116 19.33 7.05 -3.86
CA SER A 116 18.95 6.55 -5.18
C SER A 116 18.05 7.55 -5.91
N PHE A 117 16.85 7.85 -5.38
CA PHE A 117 15.82 8.59 -6.12
C PHE A 117 15.23 9.79 -5.36
N TYR A 118 15.63 10.06 -4.12
CA TYR A 118 15.12 11.21 -3.34
C TYR A 118 15.44 12.56 -4.00
N GLN A 119 16.52 12.66 -4.78
CA GLN A 119 16.84 13.87 -5.55
C GLN A 119 15.70 14.27 -6.50
N LEU A 120 15.05 13.29 -7.14
CA LEU A 120 13.90 13.54 -8.01
C LEU A 120 12.66 13.94 -7.18
N ILE A 121 12.44 13.30 -6.02
CA ILE A 121 11.31 13.62 -5.14
C ILE A 121 11.43 15.06 -4.61
N HIS A 122 12.64 15.51 -4.26
CA HIS A 122 12.86 16.84 -3.68
C HIS A 122 12.90 17.98 -4.69
N GLN A 123 13.45 17.77 -5.89
CA GLN A 123 13.69 18.85 -6.86
C GLN A 123 13.10 18.60 -8.25
N GLY A 124 12.54 17.42 -8.49
CA GLY A 124 11.94 17.02 -9.75
C GLY A 124 10.42 17.01 -9.68
N ARG A 125 9.82 15.83 -9.88
CA ARG A 125 8.36 15.67 -9.86
C ARG A 125 7.87 15.49 -8.44
N VAL A 126 6.69 16.03 -8.14
CA VAL A 126 6.02 15.78 -6.86
C VAL A 126 5.60 14.31 -6.82
N VAL A 127 6.04 13.61 -5.78
CA VAL A 127 5.69 12.21 -5.51
C VAL A 127 5.28 12.12 -4.04
N PRO A 128 3.99 11.90 -3.73
CA PRO A 128 3.54 11.56 -2.40
C PRO A 128 4.33 10.38 -1.81
N CYS A 129 4.63 10.45 -0.52
CA CYS A 129 5.51 9.51 0.15
C CYS A 129 4.88 9.00 1.45
N ASP A 130 4.78 7.67 1.58
CA ASP A 130 4.42 6.96 2.80
C ASP A 130 5.67 6.42 3.48
N PHE A 131 5.92 6.86 4.72
CA PHE A 131 7.16 6.63 5.49
C PHE A 131 7.02 5.53 6.56
#